data_AF-A0A665TGY4-F1
#
_entry.id   AF-A0A665TGY4-F1
#
_cell.length_a   1.000
_cell.length_b   1.000
_cell.length_c   1.000
_cell.angle_alpha   90.00
_cell.angle_beta   90.00
_cell.angle_gamma   90.00
#
_symmetry.space_group_name_H-M   'P 1'
#
loop_
_entity.id
_entity.type
_entity.pdbx_description
1 polymer ?
#
loop_
_entity_poly.entity_id
_entity_poly.type
_entity_poly.pdbx_seq_one_letter_code
_entity_poly.pdbx_strand_id
1 'polypeptide(L)'
;YWRGGATVTESIVSRWLVDYYVFLALESFKNDHYKNFCAIRNVLNGVLARPLESTDTMPAKIQVLQFLSRIIEGERLGTISVNAVTLSLCEPCIFLEIQFV
;
A
#
# COMPACT_ATOMS: atom_id res chain seq x y z
N TYR A 1 -27.15 -21.35 -1.65
CA TYR A 1 -26.55 -20.87 -2.91
C TYR A 1 -26.15 -19.38 -2.92
N TRP A 2 -26.14 -18.64 -1.79
CA TRP A 2 -25.86 -17.18 -1.79
C TRP A 2 -24.40 -16.76 -1.57
N ARG A 3 -23.51 -17.69 -1.18
CA ARG A 3 -22.12 -17.35 -0.82
C ARG A 3 -21.27 -16.92 -2.02
N GLY A 4 -21.54 -17.45 -3.22
CA GLY A 4 -20.77 -17.13 -4.43
C GLY A 4 -21.02 -15.75 -5.03
N GLY A 5 -22.23 -15.20 -4.87
CA GLY A 5 -22.55 -13.85 -5.35
C GLY A 5 -21.89 -12.76 -4.50
N ALA A 6 -21.87 -12.95 -3.18
CA ALA A 6 -21.25 -12.02 -2.24
C ALA A 6 -19.74 -11.87 -2.47
N THR A 7 -19.03 -12.97 -2.79
CA THR A 7 -17.59 -12.93 -3.07
C THR A 7 -17.26 -12.25 -4.39
N VAL A 8 -18.13 -12.35 -5.40
CA VAL A 8 -17.95 -11.64 -6.69
C VAL A 8 -18.16 -10.15 -6.50
N THR A 9 -19.22 -9.74 -5.80
CA THR A 9 -19.46 -8.32 -5.50
C THR A 9 -18.33 -7.74 -4.65
N GLU A 10 -17.88 -8.44 -3.61
CA GLU A 10 -16.74 -8.00 -2.78
C GLU A 10 -15.48 -7.83 -3.64
N SER A 11 -15.20 -8.77 -4.56
CA SER A 11 -14.04 -8.71 -5.46
C SER A 11 -14.02 -7.47 -6.36
N ILE A 12 -15.17 -7.11 -6.93
CA ILE A 12 -15.34 -5.91 -7.78
C ILE A 12 -15.16 -4.63 -6.95
N VAL A 13 -15.79 -4.57 -5.77
CA VAL A 13 -15.70 -3.41 -4.88
C VAL A 13 -14.27 -3.23 -4.36
N SER A 14 -13.60 -4.32 -3.95
CA SER A 14 -12.20 -4.29 -3.52
C SER A 14 -11.29 -3.72 -4.62
N ARG A 15 -11.54 -4.07 -5.89
CA ARG A 15 -10.79 -3.51 -7.02
C ARG A 15 -10.99 -2.00 -7.14
N TRP A 16 -12.23 -1.52 -7.05
CA TRP A 16 -12.51 -0.08 -7.08
C TRP A 16 -11.86 0.67 -5.91
N LEU A 17 -11.85 0.06 -4.73
CA LEU A 17 -11.18 0.62 -3.56
C LEU A 17 -9.66 0.71 -3.77
N VAL A 18 -9.02 -0.31 -4.36
CA VAL A 18 -7.60 -0.25 -4.70
C VAL A 18 -7.33 0.92 -5.64
N ASP A 19 -8.09 1.08 -6.72
CA ASP A 19 -7.91 2.17 -7.67
C ASP A 19 -8.06 3.55 -7.02
N TYR A 20 -9.08 3.69 -6.17
CA TYR A 20 -9.35 4.93 -5.43
C TYR A 20 -8.22 5.27 -4.43
N TYR A 21 -7.78 4.32 -3.62
CA TYR A 21 -6.73 4.56 -2.64
C TYR A 21 -5.36 4.76 -3.28
N VAL A 22 -5.07 4.11 -4.41
CA VAL A 22 -3.87 4.41 -5.22
C VAL A 22 -3.90 5.86 -5.68
N PHE A 23 -5.03 6.33 -6.21
CA PHE A 23 -5.19 7.73 -6.62
C PHE A 23 -4.94 8.70 -5.45
N LEU A 24 -5.57 8.47 -4.29
CA LEU A 24 -5.40 9.30 -3.10
C LEU A 24 -3.96 9.27 -2.57
N ALA A 25 -3.29 8.13 -2.63
CA ALA A 25 -1.89 8.01 -2.23
C ALA A 25 -1.01 8.87 -3.15
N LEU A 26 -1.19 8.79 -4.47
CA LEU A 26 -0.45 9.62 -5.42
C LEU A 26 -0.71 11.11 -5.22
N GLU A 27 -1.96 11.50 -4.98
CA GLU A 27 -2.32 12.89 -4.66
C GLU A 27 -1.67 13.36 -3.35
N SER A 28 -1.66 12.52 -2.31
CA SER A 28 -1.00 12.83 -1.04
C SER A 28 0.50 12.96 -1.21
N PHE A 29 1.13 12.10 -2.01
CA PHE A 29 2.55 12.15 -2.33
C PHE A 29 2.90 13.46 -3.06
N LYS A 30 2.13 13.83 -4.09
CA LYS A 30 2.35 15.05 -4.87
C LYS A 30 2.25 16.34 -4.07
N ASN A 31 1.46 16.33 -2.99
CA ASN A 31 1.24 17.48 -2.11
C ASN A 31 2.10 17.42 -0.83
N ASP A 32 3.14 16.57 -0.79
CA ASP A 32 4.02 16.39 0.37
C ASP A 32 3.31 15.98 1.67
N HIS A 33 2.09 15.45 1.57
CA HIS A 33 1.29 14.99 2.71
C HIS A 33 1.66 13.57 3.12
N TYR A 34 2.94 13.35 3.47
CA TYR A 34 3.49 12.01 3.72
C TYR A 34 2.80 11.25 4.87
N LYS A 35 2.25 11.95 5.87
CA LYS A 35 1.42 11.33 6.92
C LYS A 35 0.13 10.72 6.35
N ASN A 36 -0.53 11.42 5.43
CA ASN A 36 -1.74 10.94 4.77
C ASN A 36 -1.40 9.78 3.84
N PHE A 37 -0.30 9.88 3.09
CA PHE A 37 0.21 8.77 2.27
C PHE A 37 0.38 7.48 3.09
N CYS A 38 1.06 7.56 4.24
CA CYS A 38 1.26 6.40 5.12
C CYS A 38 -0.06 5.83 5.66
N ALA A 39 -1.02 6.68 6.03
CA ALA A 39 -2.33 6.23 6.49
C ALA A 39 -3.11 5.51 5.37
N ILE A 40 -3.11 6.07 4.16
CA ILE A 40 -3.75 5.48 2.98
C ILE A 40 -3.12 4.14 2.62
N ARG A 41 -1.78 4.04 2.65
CA ARG A 41 -1.04 2.79 2.42
C ARG A 41 -1.51 1.69 3.39
N ASN A 42 -1.68 2.01 4.66
CA ASN A 42 -2.15 1.04 5.65
C ASN A 42 -3.57 0.54 5.36
N VAL A 43 -4.46 1.43 4.94
CA VAL A 43 -5.82 1.05 4.50
C VAL A 43 -5.75 0.15 3.26
N LEU A 44 -4.92 0.51 2.29
CA LEU A 44 -4.73 -0.25 1.06
C LEU A 44 -4.25 -1.68 1.32
N ASN A 45 -3.30 -1.87 2.26
CA ASN A 45 -2.86 -3.22 2.67
C ASN A 45 -4.02 -4.08 3.19
N GLY A 46 -4.96 -3.47 3.92
CA GLY A 46 -6.17 -4.16 4.39
C GLY A 46 -7.14 -4.52 3.26
N VAL A 47 -7.21 -3.71 2.20
CA VAL A 47 -8.04 -3.99 1.01
C VAL A 47 -7.40 -5.10 0.17
N LEU A 48 -6.08 -5.09 -0.02
CA LEU A 48 -5.34 -6.11 -0.77
C LEU A 48 -5.38 -7.50 -0.12
N ALA A 49 -5.66 -7.58 1.19
CA ALA A 49 -5.86 -8.84 1.90
C ALA A 49 -7.23 -9.51 1.65
N ARG A 50 -8.12 -8.86 0.89
CA ARG A 50 -9.47 -9.35 0.56
C ARG A 50 -9.51 -9.98 -0.85
N PRO A 51 -10.56 -10.75 -1.18
CA PRO A 51 -10.79 -11.19 -2.55
C PRO A 51 -10.78 -9.98 -3.50
N LEU A 52 -10.01 -10.10 -4.58
CA LEU A 52 -9.72 -9.00 -5.48
C LEU A 52 -9.78 -9.48 -6.92
N GLU A 53 -10.49 -8.72 -7.76
CA GLU A 53 -10.53 -8.98 -9.19
C GLU A 53 -9.18 -8.58 -9.78
N SER A 54 -8.43 -9.57 -10.26
CA SER A 54 -7.12 -9.32 -10.87
C SER A 54 -7.30 -8.51 -12.16
N THR A 55 -6.48 -7.47 -12.32
CA THR A 55 -6.36 -6.71 -13.57
C THR A 55 -4.90 -6.59 -13.94
N ASP A 56 -4.61 -6.54 -15.25
CA ASP A 56 -3.24 -6.47 -15.77
C ASP A 56 -2.44 -5.26 -15.23
N THR A 57 -3.13 -4.20 -14.81
CA THR A 57 -2.50 -2.96 -14.29
C THR A 57 -2.23 -2.96 -12.79
N MET A 58 -2.81 -3.92 -12.06
CA MET A 58 -2.76 -3.94 -10.59
C MET A 58 -1.35 -4.18 -10.03
N PRO A 59 -0.53 -5.11 -10.57
CA PRO A 59 0.84 -5.28 -10.12
C PRO A 59 1.67 -4.00 -10.26
N ALA A 60 1.52 -3.28 -11.37
CA ALA A 60 2.22 -2.03 -11.62
C ALA A 60 1.85 -0.95 -10.59
N LYS A 61 0.56 -0.83 -10.23
CA LYS A 61 0.10 0.13 -9.20
C LYS A 61 0.71 -0.17 -7.84
N ILE A 62 0.78 -1.45 -7.45
CA ILE A 62 1.39 -1.88 -6.19
C ILE A 62 2.89 -1.55 -6.18
N GLN A 63 3.60 -1.88 -7.27
CA GLN A 63 5.03 -1.58 -7.41
C GLN A 63 5.33 -0.08 -7.32
N VAL A 64 4.52 0.78 -7.94
CA VAL A 64 4.65 2.23 -7.83
C VAL A 64 4.52 2.68 -6.37
N LEU A 65 3.51 2.19 -5.63
CA LEU A 65 3.32 2.57 -4.23
C LEU A 65 4.44 2.07 -3.31
N GLN A 66 4.98 0.87 -3.57
CA GLN A 66 6.15 0.34 -2.86
C GLN A 66 7.38 1.22 -3.13
N PHE A 67 7.61 1.60 -4.38
CA PHE A 67 8.70 2.49 -4.76
C PHE A 67 8.60 3.86 -4.05
N LEU A 68 7.42 4.48 -4.05
CA LEU A 68 7.19 5.75 -3.37
C LEU A 68 7.38 5.64 -1.85
N SER A 69 6.95 4.52 -1.24
CA SER A 69 7.19 4.28 0.19
C SER A 69 8.68 4.27 0.52
N ARG A 70 9.51 3.63 -0.32
CA ARG A 70 10.97 3.58 -0.15
C ARG A 70 11.62 4.96 -0.28
N ILE A 71 11.12 5.84 -1.15
CA ILE A 71 11.60 7.22 -1.27
C ILE A 71 11.34 7.99 0.04
N ILE A 72 10.12 7.95 0.56
CA ILE A 72 9.74 8.64 1.81
C ILE A 72 10.57 8.10 2.99
N GLU A 73 10.76 6.79 3.06
CA GLU A 73 11.54 6.15 4.12
C GLU A 73 13.04 6.47 4.00
N GLY A 74 13.58 6.52 2.78
CA GLY A 74 14.96 6.94 2.51
C GLY A 74 15.24 8.39 2.91
N GLU A 75 14.31 9.31 2.65
CA GLU A 75 14.42 10.71 3.07
C GLU A 75 14.40 10.85 4.61
N ARG A 76 13.58 10.03 5.30
CA ARG A 76 13.56 9.95 6.77
C ARG A 76 14.86 9.40 7.35
N LEU A 77 15.56 8.49 6.65
CA LEU A 77 16.85 7.95 7.10
C LEU A 77 17.97 8.98 6.97
N GLY A 78 17.94 9.89 5.98
CA GLY A 78 18.88 11.00 5.88
C GLY A 78 18.78 12.01 7.04
N THR A 79 17.63 12.06 7.71
CA THR A 79 17.39 12.92 8.89
C THR A 79 17.77 12.24 10.21
N ILE A 80 17.86 10.90 10.24
CA ILE A 80 18.29 10.14 11.42
C ILE A 80 19.82 10.02 11.37
N SER A 81 20.49 11.07 11.87
CA SER A 81 21.93 11.04 12.14
C SER A 81 22.31 9.83 13.01
N VAL A 82 23.12 8.94 12.43
CA VAL A 82 23.97 7.79 12.86
C VAL A 82 23.81 7.11 14.25
N ASN A 83 23.09 7.65 15.23
CA ASN A 83 23.08 7.13 16.61
C ASN A 83 21.73 6.59 17.10
N ALA A 84 20.68 6.53 16.26
CA ALA A 84 19.36 5.99 16.65
C ALA A 84 18.97 4.70 15.89
N VAL A 85 19.97 3.95 15.39
CA VAL A 85 19.75 2.80 14.48
C VAL A 85 19.07 1.60 15.13
N THR A 86 18.89 1.53 16.46
CA THR A 86 18.49 0.27 17.10
C THR A 86 17.05 0.16 17.62
N LEU A 87 16.16 1.16 17.54
CA LEU A 87 14.85 1.04 18.23
C LEU A 87 13.58 1.57 17.53
N SER A 88 13.59 1.91 16.23
CA SER A 88 12.31 2.34 15.58
C SER A 88 12.10 1.94 14.13
N LEU A 89 12.93 1.04 13.59
CA LEU A 89 12.55 0.30 12.38
C LEU A 89 11.41 -0.62 12.78
N CYS A 90 10.19 -0.14 12.54
CA CYS A 90 8.97 -0.92 12.68
C CYS A 90 9.05 -2.05 11.65
N GLU A 91 9.67 -3.15 12.06
CA GLU A 91 9.56 -4.49 11.52
C GLU A 91 8.09 -4.92 11.65
N PRO A 92 7.27 -4.58 10.65
CA PRO A 92 6.78 -5.62 9.74
C PRO A 92 6.73 -5.23 8.25
N CYS A 93 7.17 -4.03 7.85
CA CYS A 93 6.92 -3.55 6.47
C CYS A 93 7.76 -4.26 5.38
N ILE A 94 8.87 -4.92 5.73
CA ILE A 94 9.71 -5.65 4.77
C ILE A 94 9.21 -7.10 4.58
N PHE A 95 8.36 -7.63 5.47
CA PHE A 95 7.99 -9.06 5.44
C PHE A 95 6.80 -9.40 4.52
N LEU A 96 6.22 -8.43 3.81
CA LEU A 96 5.18 -8.68 2.81
C LEU A 96 5.72 -8.62 1.36
N GLU A 97 6.99 -8.97 1.14
CA GLU A 97 7.55 -9.17 -0.20
C GLU A 97 7.29 -10.57 -0.79
N ILE A 98 6.55 -11.48 -0.16
CA ILE A 98 6.34 -12.82 -0.72
C ILE A 98 4.91 -13.32 -0.52
N GLN A 99 3.95 -12.89 -1.37
CA GLN A 99 2.82 -13.76 -1.78
C GLN A 99 1.94 -13.30 -2.96
N PHE A 100 2.48 -12.50 -3.89
CA PHE A 100 1.83 -12.29 -5.19
C PHE A 100 2.84 -12.36 -6.34
N VAL A 101 3.45 -13.55 -6.48
CA VAL A 101 3.86 -14.15 -7.77
C VAL A 101 3.40 -15.60 -7.73
#